data_AF-A0A4P6P4X9-F1
#
_entry.id   AF-A0A4P6P4X9-F1
#
_cell.length_a   1.000
_cell.length_b   1.000
_cell.length_c   1.000
_cell.angle_alpha   90.00
_cell.angle_beta   90.00
_cell.angle_gamma   90.00
#
_symmetry.space_group_name_H-M   'P 1'
#
loop_
_entity.id
_entity.type
_entity.pdbx_description
1 polymer ?
#
loop_
_entity_poly.entity_id
_entity_poly.type
_entity_poly.pdbx_seq_one_letter_code
_entity_poly.pdbx_strand_id
1 'polypeptide(L)'
;MMKTLLCLASLLVLTACNQTDSSTNTTETSTKALHTFNQYKKDAINLVSLIEDKASDKDIIIQSANLVKQSQTIISAFKEKLPQCQEYLTAVSSAATIIPSLPLAEIETDYHADGKLPKLNDANCYHAKDLLVHPATVQAIAAIGITTPEQREDAKGEIVEVIEHFSQVEQAFKG
;
A
#
# COMPACT_ATOMS: atom_id res chain seq x y z
N MET A 1 78.07 14.55 16.75
CA MET A 1 78.77 13.53 15.95
C MET A 1 77.74 12.60 15.35
N MET A 2 78.00 12.17 14.12
CA MET A 2 77.11 11.53 13.16
C MET A 2 76.99 10.02 13.38
N LYS A 3 76.00 9.40 12.68
CA LYS A 3 75.91 7.97 12.26
C LYS A 3 75.41 6.98 13.34
N THR A 4 74.50 6.04 13.08
CA THR A 4 74.00 5.46 11.82
C THR A 4 72.65 4.77 12.04
N LEU A 5 71.85 4.74 10.96
CA LEU A 5 70.65 3.94 10.73
C LEU A 5 70.72 2.47 11.19
N LEU A 6 69.61 1.97 11.71
CA LEU A 6 69.12 0.62 11.41
C LEU A 6 67.65 0.70 11.00
N CYS A 7 67.38 0.41 9.72
CA CYS A 7 66.04 0.24 9.17
C CYS A 7 65.48 -1.12 9.62
N LEU A 8 64.39 -1.12 10.40
CA LEU A 8 63.49 -2.27 10.48
C LEU A 8 62.31 -2.01 9.54
N ALA A 9 62.36 -2.63 8.36
CA ALA A 9 61.20 -2.77 7.49
C ALA A 9 60.28 -3.84 8.09
N SER A 10 59.24 -3.39 8.81
CA SER A 10 58.11 -4.25 9.15
C SER A 10 57.01 -4.03 8.12
N LEU A 11 56.80 -5.02 7.25
CA LEU A 11 55.64 -5.09 6.37
C LEU A 11 54.37 -5.14 7.24
N LEU A 12 53.67 -4.01 7.34
CA LEU A 12 52.27 -4.00 7.76
C LEU A 12 51.44 -4.37 6.55
N VAL A 13 51.00 -5.63 6.54
CA VAL A 13 50.06 -6.18 5.57
C VAL A 13 48.78 -5.36 5.66
N LEU A 14 48.37 -4.78 4.53
CA LEU A 14 47.06 -4.16 4.37
C LEU A 14 45.98 -5.22 4.59
N THR A 15 45.40 -5.28 5.79
CA THR A 15 44.05 -5.81 5.95
C THR A 15 43.10 -4.70 5.54
N ALA A 16 42.80 -4.64 4.24
CA ALA A 16 41.60 -3.94 3.78
C ALA A 16 40.42 -4.65 4.45
N CYS A 17 39.86 -4.04 5.48
CA CYS A 17 38.52 -4.38 5.94
C CYS A 17 37.60 -4.15 4.75
N ASN A 18 37.21 -5.24 4.08
CA ASN A 18 36.09 -5.23 3.17
C ASN A 18 34.85 -5.01 4.05
N GLN A 19 34.59 -3.75 4.43
CA GLN A 19 33.26 -3.34 4.85
C GLN A 19 32.37 -3.58 3.64
N THR A 20 31.80 -4.77 3.61
CA THR A 20 30.64 -5.04 2.78
C THR A 20 29.56 -4.13 3.35
N ASP A 21 29.40 -2.97 2.74
CA ASP A 21 28.31 -2.04 2.99
C ASP A 21 26.99 -2.78 2.70
N SER A 22 26.52 -3.53 3.69
CA SER A 22 25.16 -4.05 3.73
C SER A 22 24.27 -2.98 4.32
N SER A 23 24.09 -1.87 3.59
CA SER A 23 23.14 -0.80 3.94
C SER A 23 22.85 0.09 2.72
N THR A 24 22.28 -0.49 1.66
CA THR A 24 21.83 0.30 0.48
C THR A 24 20.42 -0.05 -0.01
N ASN A 25 19.64 -0.88 0.69
CA ASN A 25 18.27 -1.20 0.25
C ASN A 25 17.15 -0.46 1.02
N THR A 26 17.46 0.22 2.13
CA THR A 26 16.41 0.86 2.96
C THR A 26 15.96 2.22 2.38
N THR A 27 16.86 2.96 1.73
CA THR A 27 16.59 4.34 1.27
C THR A 27 15.76 4.39 -0.02
N GLU A 28 15.99 3.46 -0.96
CA GLU A 28 15.24 3.41 -2.23
C GLU A 28 13.80 2.91 -2.04
N THR A 29 13.62 1.83 -1.26
CA THR A 29 12.28 1.28 -0.95
C THR A 29 11.43 2.29 -0.18
N SER A 30 12.02 3.00 0.79
CA SER A 30 11.33 4.06 1.55
C SER A 30 10.91 5.25 0.66
N THR A 31 11.78 5.68 -0.25
CA THR A 31 11.48 6.79 -1.18
C THR A 31 10.37 6.41 -2.17
N LYS A 32 10.41 5.19 -2.71
CA LYS A 32 9.38 4.66 -3.61
C LYS A 32 8.03 4.52 -2.89
N ALA A 33 8.03 3.98 -1.67
CA ALA A 33 6.81 3.89 -0.86
C ALA A 33 6.22 5.28 -0.62
N LEU A 34 7.00 6.25 -0.14
CA LEU A 34 6.53 7.61 0.11
C LEU A 34 5.94 8.29 -1.14
N HIS A 35 6.55 8.09 -2.31
CA HIS A 35 5.99 8.54 -3.57
C HIS A 35 4.62 7.90 -3.85
N THR A 36 4.50 6.58 -3.69
CA THR A 36 3.23 5.87 -3.86
C THR A 36 2.16 6.34 -2.89
N PHE A 37 2.48 6.60 -1.63
CA PHE A 37 1.53 7.16 -0.65
C PHE A 37 0.97 8.51 -1.14
N ASN A 38 1.83 9.43 -1.57
CA ASN A 38 1.39 10.73 -2.07
C ASN A 38 0.54 10.61 -3.34
N GLN A 39 0.89 9.68 -4.24
CA GLN A 39 0.11 9.44 -5.45
C GLN A 39 -1.26 8.85 -5.13
N TYR A 40 -1.32 7.87 -4.22
CA TYR A 40 -2.55 7.24 -3.77
C TYR A 40 -3.55 8.26 -3.24
N LYS A 41 -3.11 9.15 -2.34
CA LYS A 41 -3.98 10.20 -1.80
C LYS A 41 -4.55 11.10 -2.89
N LYS A 42 -3.72 11.51 -3.85
CA LYS A 42 -4.16 12.36 -4.98
C LYS A 42 -5.15 11.62 -5.87
N ASP A 43 -4.88 10.36 -6.17
CA ASP A 43 -5.70 9.53 -7.04
C ASP A 43 -7.05 9.18 -6.40
N ALA A 44 -7.11 9.05 -5.06
CA ALA A 44 -8.35 8.86 -4.31
C ALA A 44 -9.21 10.12 -4.35
N ILE A 45 -8.63 11.30 -4.09
CA ILE A 45 -9.35 12.59 -4.22
C ILE A 45 -9.85 12.80 -5.65
N ASN A 46 -9.04 12.45 -6.65
CA ASN A 46 -9.44 12.53 -8.05
C ASN A 46 -10.61 11.58 -8.37
N LEU A 47 -10.62 10.37 -7.80
CA LEU A 47 -11.73 9.43 -7.99
C LEU A 47 -13.03 9.96 -7.39
N VAL A 48 -12.99 10.59 -6.21
CA VAL A 48 -14.17 11.28 -5.64
C VAL A 48 -14.71 12.32 -6.64
N SER A 49 -13.84 13.20 -7.15
CA SER A 49 -14.24 14.21 -8.14
C SER A 49 -14.86 13.57 -9.39
N LEU A 50 -14.26 12.51 -9.94
CA LEU A 50 -14.80 11.80 -11.11
C LEU A 50 -16.20 11.23 -10.85
N ILE A 51 -16.43 10.68 -9.66
CA ILE A 51 -17.73 10.13 -9.27
C ILE A 51 -18.77 11.26 -9.17
N GLU A 52 -18.42 12.39 -8.53
CA GLU A 52 -19.27 13.58 -8.38
C GLU A 52 -19.62 14.23 -9.73
N ASP A 53 -18.63 14.33 -10.63
CA ASP A 53 -18.76 14.89 -11.98
C ASP A 53 -19.51 13.96 -12.96
N LYS A 54 -20.00 12.81 -12.46
CA LYS A 54 -20.74 11.82 -13.24
C LYS A 54 -19.93 11.25 -14.41
N ALA A 55 -18.64 11.00 -14.19
CA ALA A 55 -17.80 10.28 -15.14
C ALA A 55 -18.40 8.89 -15.48
N SER A 56 -17.95 8.35 -16.61
CA SER A 56 -18.42 7.04 -17.09
C SER A 56 -17.97 5.92 -16.16
N ASP A 57 -18.76 4.84 -16.09
CA ASP A 57 -18.40 3.65 -15.30
C ASP A 57 -17.02 3.09 -15.70
N LYS A 58 -16.67 3.19 -16.99
CA LYS A 58 -15.35 2.81 -17.50
C LYS A 58 -14.22 3.63 -16.86
N ASP A 59 -14.39 4.93 -16.72
CA ASP A 59 -13.37 5.80 -16.12
C ASP A 59 -13.23 5.54 -14.62
N ILE A 60 -14.36 5.31 -13.94
CA ILE A 60 -14.40 4.91 -12.53
C ILE A 60 -13.69 3.57 -12.32
N ILE A 61 -13.93 2.57 -13.18
CA ILE A 61 -13.24 1.26 -13.16
C ILE A 61 -11.73 1.42 -13.34
N ILE A 62 -11.29 2.23 -14.30
CA ILE A 62 -9.86 2.44 -14.58
C ILE A 62 -9.18 3.08 -13.37
N GLN A 63 -9.78 4.12 -12.81
CA GLN A 63 -9.18 4.86 -11.71
C GLN A 63 -9.19 4.07 -10.39
N SER A 64 -10.28 3.35 -10.10
CA SER A 64 -10.37 2.47 -8.93
C SER A 64 -9.37 1.30 -9.02
N ALA A 65 -9.21 0.68 -10.19
CA ALA A 65 -8.19 -0.36 -10.40
C ALA A 65 -6.75 0.16 -10.22
N ASN A 66 -6.49 1.42 -10.58
CA ASN A 66 -5.20 2.06 -10.30
C ASN A 66 -4.95 2.20 -8.79
N LEU A 67 -5.97 2.58 -8.00
CA LEU A 67 -5.86 2.60 -6.54
C LEU A 67 -5.63 1.20 -5.94
N VAL A 68 -6.30 0.16 -6.44
CA VAL A 68 -6.04 -1.24 -6.02
C VAL A 68 -4.58 -1.64 -6.27
N LYS A 69 -4.01 -1.27 -7.43
CA LYS A 69 -2.60 -1.55 -7.73
C LYS A 69 -1.65 -0.78 -6.81
N GLN A 70 -1.95 0.47 -6.51
CA GLN A 70 -1.15 1.29 -5.61
C GLN A 70 -1.23 0.79 -4.16
N SER A 71 -2.41 0.36 -3.72
CA SER A 71 -2.60 -0.20 -2.37
C SER A 71 -1.81 -1.49 -2.19
N GLN A 72 -1.70 -2.36 -3.19
CA GLN A 72 -0.80 -3.53 -3.12
C GLN A 72 0.67 -3.14 -2.89
N THR A 73 1.13 -2.04 -3.49
CA THR A 73 2.49 -1.52 -3.26
C THR A 73 2.64 -0.99 -1.84
N ILE A 74 1.65 -0.22 -1.35
CA ILE A 74 1.61 0.28 0.03
C ILE A 74 1.59 -0.87 1.03
N ILE A 75 0.69 -1.84 0.84
CA ILE A 75 0.56 -3.05 1.66
C ILE A 75 1.88 -3.82 1.71
N SER A 76 2.59 -3.96 0.58
CA SER A 76 3.90 -4.62 0.59
C SER A 76 4.88 -3.94 1.54
N ALA A 77 5.02 -2.61 1.45
CA ALA A 77 5.87 -1.84 2.35
C ALA A 77 5.36 -1.89 3.81
N PHE A 78 4.04 -1.88 4.00
CA PHE A 78 3.42 -1.92 5.32
C PHE A 78 3.68 -3.26 6.03
N LYS A 79 3.66 -4.39 5.30
CA LYS A 79 4.03 -5.71 5.83
C LYS A 79 5.50 -5.80 6.24
N GLU A 80 6.39 -5.14 5.52
CA GLU A 80 7.81 -5.07 5.88
C GLU A 80 8.01 -4.27 7.17
N LYS A 81 7.26 -3.16 7.34
CA LYS A 81 7.34 -2.32 8.54
C LYS A 81 6.61 -2.92 9.75
N LEU A 82 5.50 -3.63 9.54
CA LEU A 82 4.65 -4.21 10.57
C LEU A 82 4.45 -5.71 10.31
N PRO A 83 5.42 -6.55 10.70
CA PRO A 83 5.38 -7.99 10.44
C PRO A 83 4.15 -8.70 11.02
N GLN A 84 3.53 -8.15 12.08
CA GLN A 84 2.28 -8.68 12.63
C GLN A 84 1.10 -8.63 11.64
N CYS A 85 1.18 -7.78 10.61
CA CYS A 85 0.18 -7.68 9.55
C CYS A 85 0.41 -8.66 8.38
N GLN A 86 1.51 -9.42 8.38
CA GLN A 86 1.96 -10.15 7.19
C GLN A 86 0.94 -11.18 6.69
N GLU A 87 0.39 -12.01 7.58
CA GLU A 87 -0.61 -13.02 7.23
C GLU A 87 -1.88 -12.37 6.66
N TYR A 88 -2.46 -11.45 7.44
CA TYR A 88 -3.70 -10.76 7.10
C TYR A 88 -3.60 -10.00 5.78
N LEU A 89 -2.59 -9.14 5.63
CA LEU A 89 -2.44 -8.31 4.43
C LEU A 89 -1.95 -9.09 3.20
N THR A 90 -1.36 -10.27 3.39
CA THR A 90 -1.09 -11.17 2.26
C THR A 90 -2.39 -11.75 1.73
N ALA A 91 -3.31 -12.20 2.59
CA ALA A 91 -4.63 -12.66 2.17
C ALA A 91 -5.42 -11.56 1.43
N VAL A 92 -5.39 -10.33 1.96
CA VAL A 92 -6.01 -9.17 1.28
C VAL A 92 -5.39 -8.92 -0.10
N SER A 93 -4.06 -8.90 -0.20
CA SER A 93 -3.37 -8.68 -1.49
C SER A 93 -3.69 -9.77 -2.52
N SER A 94 -3.84 -11.02 -2.07
CA SER A 94 -4.21 -12.15 -2.92
C SER A 94 -5.65 -12.07 -3.41
N ALA A 95 -6.53 -11.38 -2.69
CA ALA A 95 -7.92 -11.19 -3.08
C ALA A 95 -8.13 -10.05 -4.08
N ALA A 96 -7.12 -9.22 -4.33
CA ALA A 96 -7.24 -8.00 -5.14
C ALA A 96 -7.79 -8.23 -6.56
N THR A 97 -7.51 -9.38 -7.17
CA THR A 97 -7.98 -9.70 -8.53
C THR A 97 -9.39 -10.29 -8.56
N ILE A 98 -9.92 -10.75 -7.41
CA ILE A 98 -11.23 -11.39 -7.33
C ILE A 98 -12.30 -10.44 -6.81
N ILE A 99 -11.98 -9.58 -5.82
CA ILE A 99 -12.96 -8.68 -5.18
C ILE A 99 -13.76 -7.87 -6.20
N PRO A 100 -13.17 -7.24 -7.24
CA PRO A 100 -13.93 -6.44 -8.20
C PRO A 100 -14.98 -7.20 -9.02
N SER A 101 -14.95 -8.53 -8.99
CA SER A 101 -15.87 -9.41 -9.73
C SER A 101 -16.91 -10.09 -8.84
N LEU A 102 -16.87 -9.88 -7.52
CA LEU A 102 -17.81 -10.47 -6.58
C LEU A 102 -19.12 -9.67 -6.50
N PRO A 103 -20.22 -10.32 -6.10
CA PRO A 103 -21.43 -9.59 -5.68
C PRO A 103 -21.11 -8.66 -4.50
N LEU A 104 -21.70 -7.46 -4.47
CA LEU A 104 -21.44 -6.47 -3.41
C LEU A 104 -21.65 -7.06 -2.01
N ALA A 105 -22.72 -7.84 -1.80
CA ALA A 105 -22.99 -8.49 -0.51
C ALA A 105 -21.87 -9.46 -0.07
N GLU A 106 -21.18 -10.12 -1.02
CA GLU A 106 -20.02 -10.94 -0.70
C GLU A 106 -18.82 -10.07 -0.35
N ILE A 107 -18.61 -8.93 -1.03
CA ILE A 107 -17.54 -7.98 -0.68
C ILE A 107 -17.73 -7.46 0.76
N GLU A 108 -18.96 -7.05 1.09
CA GLU A 108 -19.32 -6.56 2.43
C GLU A 108 -19.03 -7.60 3.52
N THR A 109 -19.49 -8.84 3.32
CA THR A 109 -19.40 -9.88 4.35
C THR A 109 -18.02 -10.52 4.44
N ASP A 110 -17.36 -10.72 3.30
CA ASP A 110 -16.12 -11.49 3.25
C ASP A 110 -14.86 -10.64 3.39
N TYR A 111 -14.89 -9.37 2.96
CA TYR A 111 -13.70 -8.52 2.89
C TYR A 111 -13.82 -7.24 3.72
N HIS A 112 -14.96 -6.56 3.71
CA HIS A 112 -15.18 -5.45 4.66
C HIS A 112 -15.33 -5.99 6.09
N ALA A 113 -16.15 -7.03 6.30
CA ALA A 113 -16.37 -7.67 7.60
C ALA A 113 -15.46 -8.89 7.90
N ASP A 114 -14.38 -9.05 7.13
CA ASP A 114 -13.33 -10.07 7.34
C ASP A 114 -13.77 -11.55 7.23
N GLY A 115 -14.94 -11.88 6.69
CA GLY A 115 -15.45 -13.26 6.63
C GLY A 115 -14.54 -14.29 5.93
N LYS A 116 -13.75 -13.87 4.93
CA LYS A 116 -12.74 -14.71 4.24
C LYS A 116 -11.31 -14.36 4.60
N LEU A 117 -11.08 -13.41 5.50
CA LEU A 117 -9.74 -12.99 5.89
C LEU A 117 -9.28 -13.72 7.16
N PRO A 118 -7.97 -13.90 7.35
CA PRO A 118 -7.43 -14.37 8.62
C PRO A 118 -7.88 -13.49 9.78
N LYS A 119 -7.80 -14.00 11.00
CA LYS A 119 -8.13 -13.21 12.19
C LYS A 119 -7.28 -11.93 12.23
N LEU A 120 -7.96 -10.80 12.36
CA LEU A 120 -7.31 -9.50 12.56
C LEU A 120 -6.60 -9.47 13.91
N ASN A 121 -5.31 -9.09 13.90
CA ASN A 121 -4.46 -9.06 15.09
C ASN A 121 -4.10 -7.64 15.55
N ASP A 122 -4.22 -6.63 14.69
CA ASP A 122 -3.82 -5.24 14.95
C ASP A 122 -4.64 -4.28 14.07
N ALA A 123 -5.14 -3.19 14.65
CA ALA A 123 -5.98 -2.21 13.95
C ALA A 123 -5.27 -1.53 12.77
N ASN A 124 -3.95 -1.43 12.79
CA ASN A 124 -3.18 -0.89 11.67
C ASN A 124 -3.31 -1.77 10.42
N CYS A 125 -3.44 -3.09 10.58
CA CYS A 125 -3.63 -4.00 9.47
C CYS A 125 -5.02 -3.83 8.84
N TYR A 126 -6.02 -3.52 9.66
CA TYR A 126 -7.38 -3.23 9.20
C TYR A 126 -7.39 -1.97 8.31
N HIS A 127 -6.79 -0.87 8.76
CA HIS A 127 -6.72 0.34 7.93
C HIS A 127 -5.94 0.14 6.62
N ALA A 128 -4.89 -0.68 6.64
CA ALA A 128 -4.14 -1.01 5.43
C ALA A 128 -4.91 -1.92 4.46
N LYS A 129 -5.81 -2.79 4.97
CA LYS A 129 -6.74 -3.56 4.14
C LYS A 129 -7.67 -2.62 3.38
N ASP A 130 -8.23 -1.65 4.09
CA ASP A 130 -9.28 -0.79 3.57
C ASP A 130 -8.79 0.06 2.38
N LEU A 131 -7.48 0.36 2.32
CA LEU A 131 -6.87 0.97 1.12
C LEU A 131 -7.04 0.14 -0.17
N LEU A 132 -7.28 -1.16 -0.05
CA LEU A 132 -7.49 -2.07 -1.16
C LEU A 132 -8.96 -2.41 -1.34
N VAL A 133 -9.67 -2.73 -0.25
CA VAL A 133 -11.05 -3.24 -0.34
C VAL A 133 -11.98 -2.15 -0.86
N HIS A 134 -11.98 -0.93 -0.31
CA HIS A 134 -12.90 0.12 -0.78
C HIS A 134 -12.73 0.45 -2.27
N PRO A 135 -11.51 0.68 -2.83
CA PRO A 135 -11.38 0.89 -4.26
C PRO A 135 -11.81 -0.31 -5.10
N ALA A 136 -11.58 -1.54 -4.61
CA ALA A 136 -12.07 -2.74 -5.29
C ALA A 136 -13.61 -2.84 -5.26
N THR A 137 -14.26 -2.39 -4.18
CA THR A 137 -15.72 -2.25 -4.09
C THR A 137 -16.25 -1.24 -5.09
N VAL A 138 -15.61 -0.07 -5.23
CA VAL A 138 -15.97 0.92 -6.26
C VAL A 138 -15.84 0.36 -7.67
N GLN A 139 -14.78 -0.43 -7.91
CA GLN A 139 -14.62 -1.11 -9.19
C GLN A 139 -15.77 -2.08 -9.45
N ALA A 140 -16.22 -2.83 -8.44
CA ALA A 140 -17.37 -3.73 -8.54
C ALA A 140 -18.68 -2.97 -8.79
N ILE A 141 -18.94 -1.89 -8.05
CA ILE A 141 -20.13 -1.03 -8.23
C ILE A 141 -20.19 -0.52 -9.68
N ALA A 142 -19.08 0.03 -10.19
CA ALA A 142 -19.01 0.54 -11.56
C ALA A 142 -19.08 -0.58 -12.61
N ALA A 143 -18.53 -1.78 -12.34
CA ALA A 143 -18.64 -2.92 -13.24
C ALA A 143 -20.07 -3.48 -13.36
N ILE A 144 -20.85 -3.42 -12.27
CA ILE A 144 -22.29 -3.74 -12.28
C ILE A 144 -23.07 -2.69 -13.09
N GLY A 145 -22.64 -1.43 -13.01
CA GLY A 145 -23.19 -0.30 -13.74
C GLY A 145 -23.94 0.66 -12.82
N ILE A 146 -23.53 1.93 -12.81
CA ILE A 146 -24.12 2.95 -11.93
C ILE A 146 -25.29 3.60 -12.64
N THR A 147 -26.51 3.26 -12.20
CA THR A 147 -27.75 3.73 -12.83
C THR A 147 -28.56 4.68 -11.95
N THR A 148 -28.26 4.73 -10.66
CA THR A 148 -28.99 5.54 -9.68
C THR A 148 -28.07 6.52 -8.94
N PRO A 149 -28.61 7.63 -8.40
CA PRO A 149 -27.86 8.52 -7.52
C PRO A 149 -27.35 7.83 -6.25
N GLU A 150 -28.10 6.87 -5.69
CA GLU A 150 -27.71 6.12 -4.49
C GLU A 150 -26.45 5.28 -4.74
N GLN A 151 -26.43 4.47 -5.81
CA GLN A 151 -25.23 3.71 -6.19
C GLN A 151 -23.99 4.60 -6.43
N ARG A 152 -24.22 5.82 -6.93
CA ARG A 152 -23.14 6.80 -7.13
C ARG A 152 -22.64 7.36 -5.79
N GLU A 153 -23.55 7.61 -4.86
CA GLU A 153 -23.21 8.03 -3.51
C GLU A 153 -22.48 6.92 -2.75
N ASP A 154 -22.91 5.66 -2.89
CA ASP A 154 -22.22 4.49 -2.32
C ASP A 154 -20.79 4.41 -2.85
N ALA A 155 -20.60 4.48 -4.18
CA ALA A 155 -19.27 4.48 -4.78
C ALA A 155 -18.39 5.64 -4.28
N LYS A 156 -18.99 6.82 -4.04
CA LYS A 156 -18.27 7.96 -3.47
C LYS A 156 -17.90 7.71 -2.01
N GLY A 157 -18.84 7.17 -1.22
CA GLY A 157 -18.69 6.84 0.20
C GLY A 157 -17.50 5.93 0.44
N GLU A 158 -17.37 4.86 -0.35
CA GLU A 158 -16.21 3.94 -0.30
C GLU A 158 -14.87 4.68 -0.42
N ILE A 159 -14.74 5.67 -1.32
CA ILE A 159 -13.49 6.43 -1.48
C ILE A 159 -13.33 7.52 -0.41
N VAL A 160 -14.42 8.05 0.15
CA VAL A 160 -14.32 8.94 1.31
C VAL A 160 -13.76 8.16 2.51
N GLU A 161 -14.28 6.96 2.79
CA GLU A 161 -13.77 6.08 3.83
C GLU A 161 -12.30 5.71 3.59
N VAL A 162 -11.91 5.44 2.33
CA VAL A 162 -10.50 5.13 2.02
C VAL A 162 -9.54 6.28 2.34
N ILE A 163 -9.97 7.53 2.18
CA ILE A 163 -9.17 8.71 2.52
C ILE A 163 -8.97 8.81 4.03
N GLU A 164 -9.98 8.45 4.83
CA GLU A 164 -9.89 8.41 6.30
C GLU A 164 -8.93 7.31 6.76
N HIS A 165 -9.04 6.11 6.19
CA HIS A 165 -8.12 5.00 6.44
C HIS A 165 -6.68 5.35 6.03
N PHE A 166 -6.50 6.03 4.90
CA PHE A 166 -5.19 6.45 4.42
C PHE A 166 -4.44 7.30 5.45
N SER A 167 -5.14 8.21 6.14
CA SER A 167 -4.52 9.01 7.20
C SER A 167 -4.01 8.17 8.38
N GLN A 168 -4.66 7.07 8.73
CA GLN A 168 -4.19 6.16 9.77
C GLN A 168 -2.99 5.33 9.29
N VAL A 169 -3.04 4.83 8.06
CA VAL A 169 -1.92 4.08 7.47
C VAL A 169 -0.68 4.96 7.33
N GLU A 170 -0.82 6.22 6.93
CA GLU A 170 0.30 7.15 6.83
C GLU A 170 0.95 7.43 8.19
N GLN A 171 0.15 7.59 9.25
CA GLN A 171 0.65 7.77 10.62
C GLN A 171 1.40 6.52 11.10
N ALA A 172 0.78 5.34 11.00
CA ALA A 172 1.40 4.08 11.37
C ALA A 172 2.68 3.79 10.57
N PHE A 173 2.72 4.20 9.30
CA PHE A 173 3.88 4.02 8.43
C PHE A 173 5.01 5.02 8.70
N LYS A 174 4.76 6.17 9.33
CA LYS A 174 5.82 7.11 9.73
C LYS A 174 6.46 6.71 11.07
N GLY A 175 5.67 6.17 12.00
CA GLY A 175 6.12 5.81 13.35
C GLY A 175 5.96 6.98 14.30
#